data_AF-A0A6V8K0Q1-F1
#
_entry.id   AF-A0A6V8K0Q1-F1
#
_cell.length_a   1.000
_cell.length_b   1.000
_cell.length_c   1.000
_cell.angle_alpha   90.00
_cell.angle_beta   90.00
_cell.angle_gamma   90.00
#
_symmetry.space_group_name_H-M   'P 1'
#
loop_
_entity.id
_entity.type
_entity.pdbx_description
1 polymer ?
#
loop_
_entity_poly.entity_id
_entity_poly.type
_entity_poly.pdbx_seq_one_letter_code
_entity_poly.pdbx_strand_id
1 'polypeptide(L)'
;MKASKRAKQLVFGAVALVVTAATMVVIGQATPASAHGSVTDPPSRNYGCWERWGDDHLNPNMAQTDPMCAQAWQANPNTMWNWNGLYRENVGGNHQAAVPDGQLCSGGRTQGGLYASLDAVGAWVAKPISNNFTLTITDGARHGADYLLIYITRQGFNPATQPLTWSSLELIQRTGSYPTTGLYQAQVNAGNRTGRHVIYTIWQASHLDQPYYLCSDVIFGGGGTPPVTTAPPVTTPPVTTAPPVTTPPPGNGGCTASYAKSSEWSGGFNANVTVTAGSSAISGWTVRWTWPNGQSITSSWNASVSVSGSAVTAANAAYNGRLNAGQSTSFGFTGSWNGTNTVPTLSCTAS
;
A
#
# COMPACT_ATOMS: atom_id res chain seq x y z
N MET A 1 -45.87 74.38 46.27
CA MET A 1 -46.91 74.36 45.22
C MET A 1 -46.73 73.13 44.35
N LYS A 2 -47.80 72.35 44.19
CA LYS A 2 -48.20 71.48 43.06
C LYS A 2 -47.16 70.54 42.39
N ALA A 3 -47.37 69.25 42.70
CA ALA A 3 -47.29 68.03 41.89
C ALA A 3 -47.01 68.12 40.37
N SER A 4 -46.29 67.10 39.84
CA SER A 4 -46.80 66.22 38.78
C SER A 4 -45.86 65.03 38.46
N LYS A 5 -46.45 63.83 38.39
CA LYS A 5 -45.89 62.56 37.86
C LYS A 5 -46.23 62.42 36.36
N ARG A 6 -45.45 61.57 35.64
CA ARG A 6 -45.72 60.81 34.38
C ARG A 6 -44.72 61.16 33.26
N ALA A 7 -44.24 60.27 32.40
CA ALA A 7 -44.41 58.82 32.19
C ALA A 7 -43.28 58.26 31.28
N LYS A 8 -43.05 56.95 31.45
CA LYS A 8 -42.45 55.91 30.59
C LYS A 8 -42.03 56.27 29.15
N GLN A 9 -40.82 55.84 28.78
CA GLN A 9 -40.59 55.00 27.59
C GLN A 9 -39.38 54.09 27.81
N LEU A 10 -39.58 52.78 27.62
CA LEU A 10 -38.55 51.74 27.58
C LEU A 10 -37.75 51.86 26.28
N VAL A 11 -36.42 51.80 26.35
CA VAL A 11 -35.60 51.26 25.27
C VAL A 11 -34.52 50.39 25.91
N PHE A 12 -34.61 49.09 25.66
CA PHE A 12 -33.54 48.12 25.91
C PHE A 12 -32.39 48.42 24.95
N GLY A 13 -31.21 48.78 25.48
CA GLY A 13 -29.97 48.88 24.73
C GLY A 13 -29.01 47.79 25.19
N ALA A 14 -28.85 46.76 24.36
CA ALA A 14 -28.05 45.58 24.64
C ALA A 14 -26.55 45.90 24.75
N VAL A 15 -25.92 45.32 25.77
CA VAL A 15 -24.47 45.17 25.90
C VAL A 15 -24.00 44.10 24.92
N ALA A 16 -23.06 44.42 24.05
CA ALA A 16 -22.25 43.42 23.34
C ALA A 16 -20.84 43.96 23.11
N LEU A 17 -19.96 43.63 24.06
CA LEU A 17 -18.51 43.79 23.93
C LEU A 17 -17.99 42.57 23.15
N VAL A 18 -17.66 42.74 21.87
CA VAL A 18 -17.04 41.66 21.07
C VAL A 18 -15.53 41.84 21.13
N VAL A 19 -14.87 41.09 22.02
CA VAL A 19 -13.43 40.85 21.97
C VAL A 19 -13.23 39.54 21.23
N THR A 20 -12.87 39.60 19.95
CA THR A 20 -12.50 38.44 19.15
C THR A 20 -11.08 38.01 19.52
N ALA A 21 -10.96 36.97 20.34
CA ALA A 21 -9.71 36.24 20.50
C ALA A 21 -9.45 35.42 19.23
N ALA A 22 -8.45 35.82 18.45
CA ALA A 22 -7.95 35.03 17.32
C ALA A 22 -7.08 33.88 17.85
N THR A 23 -7.69 32.75 18.15
CA THR A 23 -6.95 31.49 18.34
C THR A 23 -6.48 31.03 16.96
N MET A 24 -5.20 31.29 16.63
CA MET A 24 -4.54 30.58 15.53
C MET A 24 -4.47 29.10 15.89
N VAL A 25 -5.40 28.31 15.36
CA VAL A 25 -5.25 26.86 15.28
C VAL A 25 -4.19 26.60 14.21
N VAL A 26 -2.94 26.43 14.64
CA VAL A 26 -1.91 25.84 13.80
C VAL A 26 -2.31 24.38 13.62
N ILE A 27 -3.03 24.10 12.53
CA ILE A 27 -3.25 22.74 12.07
C ILE A 27 -1.89 22.28 11.55
N GLY A 28 -1.08 21.69 12.44
CA GLY A 28 0.10 20.96 12.02
C GLY A 28 -0.35 19.96 10.97
N GLN A 29 0.19 20.06 9.76
CA GLN A 29 0.01 19.02 8.77
C GLN A 29 0.66 17.76 9.32
N ALA A 30 -0.14 16.88 9.91
CA ALA A 30 0.30 15.54 10.22
C ALA A 30 0.70 14.93 8.87
N THR A 31 1.99 14.71 8.66
CA THR A 31 2.45 13.80 7.62
C THR A 31 1.66 12.51 7.78
N PRO A 32 1.04 11.95 6.73
CA PRO A 32 0.44 10.62 6.84
C PRO A 32 1.54 9.69 7.35
N ALA A 33 1.35 9.23 8.59
CA ALA A 33 2.27 8.30 9.20
C ALA A 33 2.18 7.01 8.36
N SER A 34 3.23 6.69 7.62
CA SER A 34 3.43 5.32 7.15
C SER A 34 3.63 4.51 8.41
N ALA A 35 2.55 3.91 8.90
CA ALA A 35 2.54 3.40 10.27
C ALA A 35 3.36 2.10 10.43
N HIS A 36 3.86 1.49 9.36
CA HIS A 36 4.38 0.11 9.36
C HIS A 36 5.52 -0.09 8.33
N GLY A 37 6.12 -1.29 8.26
CA GLY A 37 7.29 -1.59 7.40
C GLY A 37 7.31 -2.99 6.75
N SER A 38 8.37 -3.27 5.99
CA SER A 38 8.63 -4.59 5.37
C SER A 38 10.13 -4.80 5.13
N VAL A 39 10.55 -6.03 4.77
CA VAL A 39 11.89 -6.31 4.25
C VAL A 39 11.97 -5.71 2.85
N THR A 40 12.82 -4.70 2.69
CA THR A 40 13.06 -4.00 1.42
C THR A 40 14.28 -4.55 0.70
N ASP A 41 15.20 -5.22 1.41
CA ASP A 41 16.30 -5.95 0.78
C ASP A 41 16.73 -7.20 1.55
N PRO A 42 16.76 -8.41 0.94
CA PRO A 42 16.13 -8.76 -0.33
C PRO A 42 14.60 -8.58 -0.22
N PRO A 43 13.95 -7.99 -1.24
CA PRO A 43 12.57 -7.51 -1.12
C PRO A 43 11.58 -8.63 -0.78
N SER A 44 10.63 -8.36 0.11
CA SER A 44 9.52 -9.28 0.39
C SER A 44 8.65 -9.48 -0.86
N ARG A 45 7.88 -10.56 -0.95
CA ARG A 45 7.01 -10.87 -2.09
C ARG A 45 6.13 -9.70 -2.51
N ASN A 46 5.34 -9.18 -1.57
CA ASN A 46 4.42 -8.07 -1.84
C ASN A 46 5.14 -6.74 -2.08
N TYR A 47 6.19 -6.43 -1.33
CA TYR A 47 6.99 -5.22 -1.55
C TYR A 47 7.66 -5.24 -2.93
N GLY A 48 8.25 -6.37 -3.33
CA GLY A 48 8.84 -6.53 -4.65
C GLY A 48 7.81 -6.48 -5.79
N CYS A 49 6.62 -7.04 -5.60
CA CYS A 49 5.54 -6.88 -6.58
C CYS A 49 5.06 -5.43 -6.67
N TRP A 50 4.95 -4.72 -5.55
CA TRP A 50 4.64 -3.29 -5.51
C TRP A 50 5.73 -2.46 -6.21
N GLU A 51 7.01 -2.76 -5.94
CA GLU A 51 8.15 -2.03 -6.50
C GLU A 51 8.24 -2.20 -8.02
N ARG A 52 8.05 -3.43 -8.52
CA ARG A 52 8.18 -3.72 -9.96
C ARG A 52 6.97 -3.35 -10.80
N TRP A 53 5.77 -3.39 -10.20
CA TRP A 53 4.52 -3.31 -10.93
C TRP A 53 3.55 -2.28 -10.37
N GLY A 54 3.85 -1.55 -9.31
CA GLY A 54 2.90 -0.60 -8.72
C GLY A 54 2.46 0.46 -9.73
N ASP A 55 3.41 1.06 -10.45
CA ASP A 55 3.15 2.05 -11.48
C ASP A 55 2.52 1.49 -12.78
N ASP A 56 2.49 0.16 -12.93
CA ASP A 56 1.97 -0.53 -14.12
C ASP A 56 1.22 -1.83 -13.78
N HIS A 57 0.42 -1.82 -12.71
CA HIS A 57 -0.14 -3.05 -12.12
C HIS A 57 -1.21 -3.75 -12.98
N LEU A 58 -1.66 -3.08 -14.06
CA LEU A 58 -2.60 -3.61 -15.03
C LEU A 58 -1.92 -4.06 -16.33
N ASN A 59 -0.58 -4.07 -16.39
CA ASN A 59 0.14 -4.47 -17.58
C ASN A 59 -0.28 -5.90 -18.01
N PRO A 60 -0.82 -6.08 -19.22
CA PRO A 60 -1.25 -7.39 -19.70
C PRO A 60 -0.11 -8.39 -19.84
N ASN A 61 1.14 -7.92 -19.93
CA ASN A 61 2.35 -8.74 -20.04
C ASN A 61 2.85 -9.28 -18.68
N MET A 62 2.29 -8.79 -17.56
CA MET A 62 2.69 -9.25 -16.22
C MET A 62 2.47 -10.74 -16.05
N ALA A 63 1.36 -11.28 -16.58
CA ALA A 63 1.04 -12.70 -16.48
C ALA A 63 2.09 -13.61 -17.14
N GLN A 64 2.81 -13.12 -18.15
CA GLN A 64 3.85 -13.88 -18.86
C GLN A 64 5.23 -13.67 -18.23
N THR A 65 5.51 -12.49 -17.69
CA THR A 65 6.84 -12.09 -17.21
C THR A 65 7.03 -12.22 -15.70
N ASP A 66 5.97 -12.05 -14.92
CA ASP A 66 5.93 -12.18 -13.47
C ASP A 66 4.58 -12.77 -13.02
N PRO A 67 4.30 -14.04 -13.36
CA PRO A 67 3.00 -14.67 -13.12
C PRO A 67 2.60 -14.67 -11.64
N MET A 68 3.56 -14.69 -10.72
CA MET A 68 3.28 -14.69 -9.28
C MET A 68 2.84 -13.32 -8.76
N CYS A 69 3.39 -12.22 -9.29
CA CYS A 69 2.82 -10.91 -9.03
C CYS A 69 1.49 -10.71 -9.76
N ALA A 70 1.34 -11.22 -10.99
CA ALA A 70 0.08 -11.12 -11.73
C ALA A 70 -1.09 -11.74 -10.97
N GLN A 71 -0.93 -12.96 -10.46
CA GLN A 71 -1.98 -13.59 -9.66
C GLN A 71 -2.24 -12.84 -8.34
N ALA A 72 -1.22 -12.24 -7.73
CA ALA A 72 -1.38 -11.48 -6.50
C ALA A 72 -2.16 -10.18 -6.73
N TRP A 73 -1.84 -9.45 -7.81
CA TRP A 73 -2.56 -8.24 -8.25
C TRP A 73 -4.00 -8.56 -8.64
N GLN A 74 -4.24 -9.66 -9.34
CA GLN A 74 -5.58 -10.12 -9.69
C GLN A 74 -6.39 -10.52 -8.46
N ALA A 75 -5.77 -11.19 -7.48
CA ALA A 75 -6.46 -11.63 -6.27
C ALA A 75 -6.88 -10.44 -5.40
N ASN A 76 -5.94 -9.54 -5.09
CA ASN A 76 -6.24 -8.30 -4.37
C ASN A 76 -5.08 -7.28 -4.52
N PRO A 77 -5.27 -6.16 -5.23
CA PRO A 77 -4.27 -5.11 -5.35
C PRO A 77 -3.77 -4.56 -4.00
N ASN A 78 -4.61 -4.58 -2.96
CA ASN A 78 -4.24 -4.09 -1.63
C ASN A 78 -3.18 -4.96 -0.95
N THR A 79 -2.93 -6.19 -1.44
CA THR A 79 -1.77 -6.99 -1.04
C THR A 79 -0.46 -6.22 -1.25
N MET A 80 -0.38 -5.48 -2.37
CA MET A 80 0.79 -4.70 -2.76
C MET A 80 0.66 -3.24 -2.33
N TRP A 81 -0.52 -2.63 -2.40
CA TRP A 81 -0.68 -1.24 -1.93
C TRP A 81 -0.47 -1.09 -0.43
N ASN A 82 -0.89 -2.08 0.35
CA ASN A 82 -0.62 -2.18 1.78
C ASN A 82 0.58 -3.12 2.02
N TRP A 83 1.67 -2.92 1.28
CA TRP A 83 2.86 -3.79 1.37
C TRP A 83 3.48 -3.84 2.77
N ASN A 84 3.27 -2.78 3.57
CA ASN A 84 3.76 -2.65 4.93
C ASN A 84 2.81 -3.21 6.00
N GLY A 85 1.59 -3.64 5.67
CA GLY A 85 0.57 -4.07 6.63
C GLY A 85 0.57 -5.58 6.98
N LEU A 86 1.64 -6.32 6.66
CA LEU A 86 1.69 -7.78 6.83
C LEU A 86 2.15 -8.15 8.25
N TYR A 87 1.27 -7.91 9.23
CA TYR A 87 1.50 -8.19 10.64
C TYR A 87 0.33 -8.96 11.27
N ARG A 88 0.59 -9.53 12.45
CA ARG A 88 -0.43 -9.99 13.40
C ARG A 88 -0.27 -9.24 14.71
N GLU A 89 -1.25 -9.36 15.59
CA GLU A 89 -1.20 -8.83 16.95
C GLU A 89 -1.48 -9.94 17.96
N ASN A 90 -1.01 -9.77 19.21
CA ASN A 90 -1.31 -10.67 20.33
C ASN A 90 -0.87 -12.13 20.07
N VAL A 91 0.30 -12.33 19.45
CA VAL A 91 0.86 -13.66 19.15
C VAL A 91 1.56 -14.28 20.37
N GLY A 92 2.05 -13.46 21.30
CA GLY A 92 2.73 -13.91 22.51
C GLY A 92 3.99 -14.73 22.23
N GLY A 93 4.66 -14.46 21.11
CA GLY A 93 5.83 -15.23 20.64
C GLY A 93 5.53 -16.64 20.13
N ASN A 94 4.27 -17.13 20.18
CA ASN A 94 3.91 -18.46 19.68
C ASN A 94 3.60 -18.44 18.17
N HIS A 95 4.64 -18.14 17.38
CA HIS A 95 4.50 -17.90 15.95
C HIS A 95 3.96 -19.12 15.19
N GLN A 96 4.37 -20.34 15.56
CA GLN A 96 3.92 -21.57 14.87
C GLN A 96 2.43 -21.85 15.09
N ALA A 97 1.89 -21.56 16.28
CA ALA A 97 0.46 -21.68 16.53
C ALA A 97 -0.35 -20.62 15.77
N ALA A 98 0.20 -19.40 15.66
CA ALA A 98 -0.47 -18.29 14.98
C ALA A 98 -0.44 -18.38 13.45
N VAL A 99 0.55 -19.08 12.88
CA VAL A 99 0.80 -19.15 11.44
C VAL A 99 0.94 -20.61 11.02
N PRO A 100 -0.12 -21.24 10.50
CA PRO A 100 -0.08 -22.64 10.06
C PRO A 100 0.85 -22.87 8.86
N ASP A 101 1.28 -24.13 8.68
CA ASP A 101 1.96 -24.58 7.47
C ASP A 101 1.19 -24.21 6.19
N GLY A 102 1.90 -23.79 5.15
CA GLY A 102 1.33 -23.28 3.90
C GLY A 102 0.73 -21.88 3.99
N GLN A 103 0.76 -21.23 5.16
CA GLN A 103 0.26 -19.85 5.36
C GLN A 103 1.34 -18.89 5.89
N LEU A 104 2.61 -19.27 5.76
CA LEU A 104 3.71 -18.51 6.34
C LEU A 104 3.84 -17.13 5.70
N CYS A 105 3.71 -17.04 4.37
CA CYS A 105 3.93 -15.80 3.61
C CYS A 105 2.73 -14.85 3.65
N SER A 106 1.55 -15.32 4.06
CA SER A 106 0.41 -14.46 4.40
C SER A 106 0.30 -14.15 5.90
N GLY A 107 1.27 -14.59 6.71
CA GLY A 107 1.21 -14.43 8.17
C GLY A 107 -0.01 -15.11 8.79
N GLY A 108 -0.37 -16.31 8.34
CA GLY A 108 -1.54 -17.05 8.82
C GLY A 108 -2.85 -16.43 8.34
N ARG A 109 -2.89 -16.00 7.07
CA ARG A 109 -4.02 -15.27 6.45
C ARG A 109 -4.46 -14.07 7.29
N THR A 110 -3.49 -13.31 7.77
CA THR A 110 -3.75 -12.11 8.58
C THR A 110 -4.54 -11.06 7.80
N GLN A 111 -5.08 -10.06 8.50
CA GLN A 111 -5.88 -8.97 7.92
C GLN A 111 -7.06 -9.50 7.07
N GLY A 112 -7.77 -10.50 7.58
CA GLY A 112 -8.93 -11.09 6.89
C GLY A 112 -8.58 -11.83 5.59
N GLY A 113 -7.34 -12.31 5.45
CA GLY A 113 -6.87 -12.99 4.24
C GLY A 113 -6.38 -12.05 3.14
N LEU A 114 -6.17 -10.76 3.43
CA LEU A 114 -5.64 -9.77 2.48
C LEU A 114 -4.40 -10.28 1.73
N TYR A 115 -3.49 -10.96 2.45
CA TYR A 115 -2.21 -11.42 1.91
C TYR A 115 -2.21 -12.89 1.46
N ALA A 116 -3.36 -13.55 1.36
CA ALA A 116 -3.45 -14.99 1.06
C ALA A 116 -2.82 -15.38 -0.29
N SER A 117 -2.79 -14.46 -1.26
CA SER A 117 -2.15 -14.68 -2.57
C SER A 117 -0.63 -14.86 -2.47
N LEU A 118 -0.01 -14.40 -1.38
CA LEU A 118 1.42 -14.57 -1.13
C LEU A 118 1.79 -16.00 -0.75
N ASP A 119 0.83 -16.86 -0.38
CA ASP A 119 1.04 -18.27 -0.10
C ASP A 119 1.08 -19.13 -1.37
N ALA A 120 0.76 -18.57 -2.54
CA ALA A 120 0.76 -19.28 -3.80
C ALA A 120 2.15 -19.91 -4.08
N VAL A 121 2.14 -21.19 -4.46
CA VAL A 121 3.34 -21.94 -4.83
C VAL A 121 3.63 -21.70 -6.31
N GLY A 122 4.84 -21.29 -6.63
CA GLY A 122 5.23 -21.00 -8.01
C GLY A 122 6.53 -20.21 -8.11
N ALA A 123 6.90 -19.87 -9.34
CA ALA A 123 8.18 -19.22 -9.65
C ALA A 123 8.15 -17.72 -9.32
N TRP A 124 8.09 -17.37 -8.03
CA TRP A 124 8.23 -15.98 -7.58
C TRP A 124 9.55 -15.39 -8.07
N VAL A 125 9.55 -14.12 -8.49
CA VAL A 125 10.80 -13.43 -8.85
C VAL A 125 11.72 -13.43 -7.63
N ALA A 126 12.95 -13.90 -7.82
CA ALA A 126 13.91 -14.08 -6.75
C ALA A 126 15.17 -13.25 -7.00
N LYS A 127 15.64 -12.54 -5.97
CA LYS A 127 16.85 -11.71 -6.04
C LYS A 127 18.11 -12.59 -6.01
N PRO A 128 19.03 -12.51 -6.99
CA PRO A 128 20.34 -13.12 -6.88
C PRO A 128 21.15 -12.46 -5.76
N ILE A 129 21.68 -13.24 -4.83
CA ILE A 129 22.48 -12.75 -3.69
C ILE A 129 23.63 -13.69 -3.34
N SER A 130 24.65 -13.16 -2.66
CA SER A 130 25.70 -13.95 -2.02
C SER A 130 25.21 -14.61 -0.73
N ASN A 131 25.89 -15.66 -0.29
CA ASN A 131 25.58 -16.33 0.97
C ASN A 131 25.78 -15.43 2.19
N ASN A 132 26.68 -14.45 2.11
CA ASN A 132 26.76 -13.36 3.08
C ASN A 132 26.04 -12.15 2.50
N PHE A 133 24.99 -11.68 3.16
CA PHE A 133 24.18 -10.56 2.68
C PHE A 133 23.65 -9.72 3.84
N THR A 134 23.22 -8.50 3.54
CA THR A 134 22.52 -7.65 4.50
C THR A 134 21.02 -7.81 4.29
N LEU A 135 20.31 -8.21 5.34
CA LEU A 135 18.85 -8.11 5.38
C LEU A 135 18.48 -6.73 5.90
N THR A 136 17.60 -6.03 5.19
CA THR A 136 17.18 -4.66 5.47
C THR A 136 15.67 -4.58 5.58
N ILE A 137 15.18 -4.11 6.73
CA ILE A 137 13.79 -3.73 6.96
C ILE A 137 13.70 -2.21 6.95
N THR A 138 12.74 -1.67 6.20
CA THR A 138 12.38 -0.25 6.25
C THR A 138 11.08 -0.11 7.01
N ASP A 139 11.09 0.72 8.06
CA ASP A 139 9.95 1.01 8.91
C ASP A 139 9.62 2.51 8.88
N GLY A 140 8.45 2.84 8.34
CA GLY A 140 7.99 4.23 8.26
C GLY A 140 7.67 4.85 9.62
N ALA A 141 7.29 4.03 10.60
CA ALA A 141 6.85 4.47 11.93
C ALA A 141 7.96 4.40 12.97
N ARG A 142 9.06 3.72 12.67
CA ARG A 142 10.25 3.63 13.53
C ARG A 142 9.94 2.99 14.87
N HIS A 143 9.19 1.89 14.86
CA HIS A 143 8.74 1.15 16.04
C HIS A 143 9.87 0.53 16.87
N GLY A 144 11.07 0.37 16.30
CA GLY A 144 12.10 -0.51 16.83
C GLY A 144 11.78 -1.98 16.59
N ALA A 145 12.68 -2.84 17.07
CA ALA A 145 12.46 -4.28 17.07
C ALA A 145 12.95 -4.88 18.37
N ASP A 146 12.17 -5.75 18.99
CA ASP A 146 12.61 -6.54 20.14
C ASP A 146 13.60 -7.61 19.66
N TYR A 147 13.30 -8.20 18.51
CA TYR A 147 14.15 -9.13 17.80
C TYR A 147 13.70 -9.30 16.34
N LEU A 148 14.61 -9.80 15.52
CA LEU A 148 14.35 -10.43 14.24
C LEU A 148 14.63 -11.94 14.37
N LEU A 149 13.73 -12.78 13.88
CA LEU A 149 14.01 -14.19 13.60
C LEU A 149 14.13 -14.35 12.10
N ILE A 150 15.29 -14.81 11.64
CA ILE A 150 15.60 -14.96 10.23
C ILE A 150 15.77 -16.44 9.93
N TYR A 151 14.80 -16.98 9.20
CA TYR A 151 14.81 -18.35 8.72
C TYR A 151 15.19 -18.39 7.25
N ILE A 152 15.81 -19.49 6.82
CA ILE A 152 16.01 -19.77 5.40
C ILE A 152 15.59 -21.21 5.14
N THR A 153 14.92 -21.45 4.01
CA THR A 153 14.57 -22.81 3.59
C THR A 153 15.80 -23.73 3.56
N ARG A 154 15.62 -24.99 3.94
CA ARG A 154 16.68 -26.02 3.91
C ARG A 154 17.11 -26.29 2.47
N GLN A 155 18.37 -26.71 2.28
CA GLN A 155 18.86 -27.12 0.96
C GLN A 155 17.99 -28.27 0.41
N GLY A 156 17.64 -28.20 -0.87
CA GLY A 156 16.77 -29.18 -1.53
C GLY A 156 15.27 -28.85 -1.50
N PHE A 157 14.84 -27.86 -0.71
CA PHE A 157 13.47 -27.34 -0.80
C PHE A 157 13.27 -26.56 -2.10
N ASN A 158 12.19 -26.85 -2.84
CA ASN A 158 11.83 -26.14 -4.06
C ASN A 158 10.60 -25.24 -3.86
N PRO A 159 10.75 -23.93 -3.64
CA PRO A 159 9.62 -23.02 -3.43
C PRO A 159 8.72 -22.83 -4.66
N ALA A 160 9.18 -23.26 -5.85
CA ALA A 160 8.36 -23.21 -7.05
C ALA A 160 7.33 -24.34 -7.13
N THR A 161 7.49 -25.41 -6.33
CA THR A 161 6.62 -26.60 -6.38
C THR A 161 6.17 -27.09 -5.01
N GLN A 162 6.68 -26.51 -3.92
CA GLN A 162 6.35 -26.92 -2.55
C GLN A 162 5.84 -25.73 -1.73
N PRO A 163 4.75 -25.89 -0.95
CA PRO A 163 4.33 -24.88 0.01
C PRO A 163 5.38 -24.73 1.11
N LEU A 164 5.54 -23.50 1.61
CA LEU A 164 6.42 -23.23 2.74
C LEU A 164 5.81 -23.82 4.01
N THR A 165 6.63 -24.48 4.82
CA THR A 165 6.24 -25.07 6.11
C THR A 165 7.28 -24.71 7.17
N TRP A 166 6.94 -24.79 8.44
CA TRP A 166 7.93 -24.61 9.51
C TRP A 166 9.04 -25.65 9.45
N SER A 167 8.73 -26.87 9.01
CA SER A 167 9.71 -27.96 8.85
C SER A 167 10.67 -27.73 7.68
N SER A 168 10.25 -27.01 6.64
CA SER A 168 11.13 -26.65 5.52
C SER A 168 12.11 -25.53 5.85
N LEU A 169 11.93 -24.85 6.99
CA LEU A 169 12.77 -23.74 7.45
C LEU A 169 13.84 -24.20 8.45
N GLU A 170 14.95 -23.46 8.45
CA GLU A 170 15.99 -23.49 9.48
C GLU A 170 16.16 -22.07 10.02
N LEU A 171 16.14 -21.89 11.34
CA LEU A 171 16.46 -20.61 11.98
C LEU A 171 17.97 -20.39 11.86
N ILE A 172 18.37 -19.35 11.13
CA ILE A 172 19.79 -19.03 10.90
C ILE A 172 20.27 -17.96 11.86
N GLN A 173 19.37 -17.04 12.25
CA GLN A 173 19.74 -15.94 13.12
C GLN A 173 18.55 -15.48 13.96
N ARG A 174 18.82 -15.26 15.24
CA ARG A 174 18.01 -14.41 16.12
C ARG A 174 18.85 -13.20 16.49
N THR A 175 18.35 -12.00 16.25
CA THR A 175 19.03 -10.76 16.65
C THR A 175 18.68 -10.38 18.09
N GLY A 176 19.41 -9.40 18.63
CA GLY A 176 18.93 -8.60 19.75
C GLY A 176 17.95 -7.50 19.30
N SER A 177 17.73 -6.53 20.17
CA SER A 177 16.83 -5.40 19.91
C SER A 177 17.46 -4.36 18.98
N TYR A 178 16.62 -3.68 18.21
CA TYR A 178 16.95 -2.49 17.44
C TYR A 178 16.26 -1.26 18.05
N PRO A 179 16.94 -0.10 18.13
CA PRO A 179 16.29 1.13 18.60
C PRO A 179 15.20 1.59 17.63
N THR A 180 14.38 2.56 18.05
CA THR A 180 13.37 3.22 17.22
C THR A 180 14.04 4.01 16.08
N THR A 181 14.29 3.34 14.96
CA THR A 181 14.89 3.88 13.73
C THR A 181 14.08 3.43 12.53
N GLY A 182 14.25 4.09 11.38
CA GLY A 182 13.53 3.71 10.16
C GLY A 182 14.15 2.56 9.37
N LEU A 183 15.33 2.08 9.79
CA LEU A 183 16.11 1.08 9.07
C LEU A 183 16.70 0.05 10.03
N TYR A 184 16.34 -1.22 9.88
CA TYR A 184 16.92 -2.33 10.65
C TYR A 184 17.74 -3.19 9.71
N GLN A 185 19.02 -3.39 10.04
CA GLN A 185 19.94 -4.17 9.21
C GLN A 185 20.54 -5.33 10.00
N ALA A 186 20.52 -6.52 9.42
CA ALA A 186 21.15 -7.72 9.95
C ALA A 186 22.14 -8.28 8.93
N GLN A 187 23.38 -8.56 9.34
CA GLN A 187 24.33 -9.33 8.53
C GLN A 187 23.98 -10.81 8.69
N VAL A 188 23.64 -11.47 7.58
CA VAL A 188 23.17 -12.86 7.55
C VAL A 188 24.15 -13.73 6.75
N ASN A 189 24.46 -14.91 7.27
CA ASN A 189 25.23 -15.94 6.58
C ASN A 189 24.33 -17.16 6.30
N ALA A 190 24.02 -17.40 5.02
CA ALA A 190 23.18 -18.49 4.55
C ALA A 190 23.86 -19.88 4.57
N GLY A 191 25.10 -19.98 5.05
CA GLY A 191 25.91 -21.19 5.00
C GLY A 191 26.23 -21.59 3.56
N ASN A 192 26.24 -22.89 3.28
CA ASN A 192 26.58 -23.45 1.96
C ASN A 192 25.37 -23.58 1.01
N ARG A 193 24.30 -22.81 1.24
CA ARG A 193 23.10 -22.85 0.41
C ARG A 193 23.37 -22.45 -1.03
N THR A 194 22.70 -23.11 -1.97
CA THR A 194 22.81 -22.82 -3.41
C THR A 194 21.45 -22.91 -4.09
N GLY A 195 21.28 -22.13 -5.15
CA GLY A 195 20.03 -22.11 -5.91
C GLY A 195 18.93 -21.33 -5.21
N ARG A 196 17.68 -21.65 -5.54
CA ARG A 196 16.49 -20.89 -5.14
C ARG A 196 16.09 -21.22 -3.70
N HIS A 197 15.87 -20.19 -2.89
CA HIS A 197 15.44 -20.29 -1.50
C HIS A 197 14.38 -19.22 -1.16
N VAL A 198 13.72 -19.40 -0.01
CA VAL A 198 12.91 -18.36 0.63
C VAL A 198 13.59 -17.99 1.95
N ILE A 199 13.79 -16.69 2.15
CA ILE A 199 14.12 -16.12 3.46
C ILE A 199 12.80 -15.74 4.12
N TYR A 200 12.57 -16.23 5.32
CA TYR A 200 11.39 -15.91 6.11
C TYR A 200 11.79 -15.14 7.35
N THR A 201 11.36 -13.88 7.42
CA THR A 201 11.73 -12.97 8.50
C THR A 201 10.52 -12.68 9.38
N ILE A 202 10.70 -12.90 10.68
CA ILE A 202 9.77 -12.43 11.70
C ILE A 202 10.38 -11.21 12.36
N TRP A 203 9.73 -10.06 12.22
CA TRP A 203 10.11 -8.84 12.94
C TRP A 203 9.12 -8.61 14.07
N GLN A 204 9.57 -8.75 15.32
CA GLN A 204 8.80 -8.37 16.49
C GLN A 204 9.02 -6.89 16.76
N ALA A 205 8.03 -6.03 16.45
CA ALA A 205 8.11 -4.60 16.73
C ALA A 205 8.02 -4.32 18.24
N SER A 206 8.64 -3.25 18.72
CA SER A 206 8.75 -2.97 20.16
C SER A 206 7.59 -2.16 20.76
N HIS A 207 6.73 -1.58 19.94
CA HIS A 207 5.65 -0.71 20.41
C HIS A 207 4.46 -1.48 21.02
N LEU A 208 4.19 -2.70 20.54
CA LEU A 208 3.12 -3.60 20.97
C LEU A 208 3.52 -5.06 20.64
N ASP A 209 2.74 -6.05 21.10
CA ASP A 209 2.88 -7.42 20.60
C ASP A 209 2.36 -7.51 19.15
N GLN A 210 3.21 -7.09 18.21
CA GLN A 210 2.91 -6.99 16.79
C GLN A 210 4.06 -7.56 15.93
N PRO A 211 4.08 -8.87 15.67
CA PRO A 211 5.03 -9.47 14.74
C PRO A 211 4.61 -9.33 13.27
N TYR A 212 5.60 -9.06 12.42
CA TYR A 212 5.49 -9.03 10.96
C TYR A 212 6.07 -10.30 10.35
N TYR A 213 5.49 -10.78 9.25
CA TYR A 213 5.85 -12.08 8.65
C TYR A 213 6.19 -11.93 7.16
N LEU A 214 7.48 -11.95 6.84
CA LEU A 214 7.98 -11.39 5.58
C LEU A 214 8.76 -12.46 4.81
N CYS A 215 8.20 -12.94 3.69
CA CYS A 215 8.86 -13.87 2.77
C CYS A 215 9.59 -13.12 1.66
N SER A 216 10.87 -13.40 1.44
CA SER A 216 11.68 -12.90 0.34
C SER A 216 12.27 -14.06 -0.47
N ASP A 217 12.00 -14.13 -1.77
CA ASP A 217 12.55 -15.16 -2.65
C ASP A 217 13.94 -14.75 -3.15
N VAL A 218 14.91 -15.67 -3.09
CA VAL A 218 16.32 -15.40 -3.42
C VAL A 218 16.97 -16.55 -4.19
N ILE A 219 18.10 -16.26 -4.84
CA ILE A 219 18.94 -17.26 -5.50
C ILE A 219 20.38 -17.12 -4.98
N PHE A 220 20.87 -18.12 -4.24
CA PHE A 220 22.24 -18.18 -3.74
C PHE A 220 23.21 -18.80 -4.76
N GLY A 221 24.44 -18.30 -4.82
CA GLY A 221 25.52 -18.83 -5.67
C GLY A 221 25.52 -18.30 -7.12
N GLY A 222 24.71 -17.28 -7.43
CA GLY A 222 24.52 -16.74 -8.79
C GLY A 222 25.44 -15.58 -9.17
N GLY A 223 26.76 -15.73 -9.04
CA GLY A 223 27.75 -14.75 -9.56
C GLY A 223 27.89 -14.70 -11.09
N GLY A 224 26.89 -15.19 -11.83
CA GLY A 224 26.83 -15.15 -13.29
C GLY A 224 25.48 -14.59 -13.71
N THR A 225 25.49 -13.78 -14.77
CA THR A 225 24.32 -13.22 -15.46
C THR A 225 23.16 -14.22 -15.49
N PRO A 226 21.90 -13.81 -15.24
CA PRO A 226 20.76 -14.72 -15.27
C PRO A 226 20.78 -15.55 -16.56
N PRO A 227 20.45 -16.86 -16.54
CA PRO A 227 20.04 -17.51 -17.76
C PRO A 227 18.82 -16.72 -18.25
N VAL A 228 18.97 -16.05 -19.39
CA VAL A 228 17.81 -15.66 -20.18
C VAL A 228 17.16 -16.99 -20.55
N THR A 229 16.09 -17.35 -19.84
CA THR A 229 15.18 -18.38 -20.33
C THR A 229 14.61 -17.81 -21.62
N THR A 230 15.13 -18.26 -22.76
CA THR A 230 14.63 -17.89 -24.08
C THR A 230 13.16 -18.28 -24.10
N ALA A 231 12.27 -17.27 -24.08
CA ALA A 231 10.86 -17.49 -24.34
C ALA A 231 10.73 -18.18 -25.72
N PRO A 232 9.79 -19.14 -25.89
CA PRO A 232 9.50 -19.71 -27.21
C PRO A 232 9.16 -18.62 -28.22
N PRO A 233 9.38 -18.83 -29.54
CA PRO A 233 9.17 -17.81 -30.55
C PRO A 233 7.73 -17.29 -30.51
N VAL A 234 7.60 -15.96 -30.38
CA VAL A 234 6.33 -15.24 -30.39
C VAL A 234 5.70 -15.37 -31.78
N THR A 235 4.57 -16.05 -31.88
CA THR A 235 3.62 -15.84 -32.99
C THR A 235 2.73 -14.67 -32.61
N THR A 236 2.91 -13.52 -33.30
CA THR A 236 2.06 -12.34 -33.17
C THR A 236 0.59 -12.69 -33.44
N PRO A 237 -0.33 -12.56 -32.47
CA PRO A 237 -1.77 -12.59 -32.74
C PRO A 237 -2.20 -11.28 -33.42
N PRO A 238 -3.30 -11.28 -34.21
CA PRO A 238 -3.77 -10.10 -34.91
C PRO A 238 -4.23 -9.02 -33.91
N VAL A 239 -3.73 -7.79 -34.12
CA VAL A 239 -4.11 -6.59 -33.37
C VAL A 239 -5.61 -6.36 -33.52
N THR A 240 -6.35 -6.51 -32.43
CA THR A 240 -7.72 -5.98 -32.31
C THR A 240 -7.61 -4.58 -31.74
N THR A 241 -7.97 -3.58 -32.55
CA THR A 241 -8.03 -2.17 -32.17
C THR A 241 -9.06 -1.97 -31.07
N ALA A 242 -8.61 -1.58 -29.87
CA ALA A 242 -9.49 -1.13 -28.80
C ALA A 242 -10.15 0.23 -29.18
N PRO A 243 -11.38 0.51 -28.71
CA PRO A 243 -12.05 1.78 -28.97
C PRO A 243 -11.29 2.95 -28.32
N PRO A 244 -11.36 4.18 -28.89
CA PRO A 244 -10.68 5.34 -28.35
C PRO A 244 -11.29 5.75 -27.00
N VAL A 245 -10.44 5.84 -25.97
CA VAL A 245 -10.79 6.47 -24.69
C VAL A 245 -10.66 7.99 -24.87
N THR A 246 -11.77 8.72 -24.76
CA THR A 246 -11.79 10.18 -24.79
C THR A 246 -11.29 10.72 -23.45
N THR A 247 -10.04 11.17 -23.39
CA THR A 247 -9.54 11.98 -22.27
C THR A 247 -10.16 13.38 -22.32
N PRO A 248 -10.77 13.87 -21.22
CA PRO A 248 -11.17 15.27 -21.10
C PRO A 248 -9.96 16.21 -21.22
N PRO A 249 -10.12 17.42 -21.77
CA PRO A 249 -9.05 18.42 -21.83
C PRO A 249 -8.47 18.73 -20.44
N PRO A 250 -7.20 19.17 -20.33
CA PRO A 250 -6.63 19.58 -19.06
C PRO A 250 -7.48 20.71 -18.46
N GLY A 251 -8.13 20.44 -17.34
CA GLY A 251 -8.74 21.49 -16.54
C GLY A 251 -7.67 22.45 -16.05
N ASN A 252 -8.04 23.72 -15.86
CA ASN A 252 -7.18 24.84 -15.41
C ASN A 252 -6.46 24.62 -14.06
N GLY A 253 -6.52 23.43 -13.47
CA GLY A 253 -5.94 23.07 -12.19
C GLY A 253 -4.57 22.40 -12.28
N GLY A 254 -3.83 22.46 -13.39
CA GLY A 254 -2.45 21.93 -13.46
C GLY A 254 -2.29 20.40 -13.35
N CYS A 255 -3.39 19.66 -13.20
CA CYS A 255 -3.46 18.20 -13.24
C CYS A 255 -4.80 17.72 -13.83
N THR A 256 -4.84 16.47 -14.26
CA THR A 256 -6.07 15.76 -14.64
C THR A 256 -6.29 14.56 -13.73
N ALA A 257 -7.52 14.10 -13.61
CA ALA A 257 -7.86 12.88 -12.89
C ALA A 257 -8.81 12.01 -13.72
N SER A 258 -8.50 10.71 -13.83
CA SER A 258 -9.32 9.72 -14.52
C SER A 258 -9.79 8.64 -13.55
N TYR A 259 -11.04 8.19 -13.73
CA TYR A 259 -11.69 7.22 -12.86
C TYR A 259 -11.84 5.88 -13.56
N ALA A 260 -11.48 4.79 -12.90
CA ALA A 260 -11.71 3.43 -13.36
C ALA A 260 -12.33 2.58 -12.24
N LYS A 261 -13.45 1.90 -12.51
CA LYS A 261 -13.94 0.83 -11.63
C LYS A 261 -13.08 -0.40 -11.86
N SER A 262 -12.35 -0.84 -10.84
CA SER A 262 -11.46 -2.01 -10.93
C SER A 262 -12.20 -3.32 -10.71
N SER A 263 -13.22 -3.31 -9.84
CA SER A 263 -14.13 -4.44 -9.63
C SER A 263 -15.45 -3.97 -9.04
N GLU A 264 -16.52 -4.72 -9.26
CA GLU A 264 -17.87 -4.41 -8.76
C GLU A 264 -18.60 -5.70 -8.39
N TRP A 265 -19.32 -5.68 -7.28
CA TRP A 265 -20.17 -6.76 -6.78
C TRP A 265 -21.48 -6.19 -6.22
N SER A 266 -22.39 -7.07 -5.80
CA SER A 266 -23.68 -6.64 -5.22
C SER A 266 -23.45 -5.75 -3.99
N GLY A 267 -23.80 -4.47 -4.12
CA GLY A 267 -23.70 -3.46 -3.05
C GLY A 267 -22.30 -2.87 -2.83
N GLY A 268 -21.27 -3.28 -3.58
CA GLY A 268 -19.90 -2.77 -3.39
C GLY A 268 -19.05 -2.72 -4.66
N PHE A 269 -17.98 -1.95 -4.61
CA PHE A 269 -17.03 -1.82 -5.73
C PHE A 269 -15.67 -1.35 -5.23
N ASN A 270 -14.62 -1.61 -6.02
CA ASN A 270 -13.34 -0.94 -5.92
C ASN A 270 -13.16 -0.01 -7.12
N ALA A 271 -12.59 1.17 -6.87
CA ALA A 271 -12.24 2.12 -7.90
C ALA A 271 -10.80 2.61 -7.72
N ASN A 272 -10.16 2.91 -8.85
CA ASN A 272 -8.86 3.54 -8.94
C ASN A 272 -9.01 4.89 -9.65
N VAL A 273 -8.35 5.90 -9.13
CA VAL A 273 -8.27 7.24 -9.70
C VAL A 273 -6.82 7.54 -10.02
N THR A 274 -6.52 7.76 -11.30
CA THR A 274 -5.20 8.16 -11.77
C THR A 274 -5.15 9.67 -11.89
N VAL A 275 -4.15 10.28 -11.25
CA VAL A 275 -3.87 11.72 -11.30
C VAL A 275 -2.63 11.95 -12.15
N THR A 276 -2.73 12.81 -13.15
CA THR A 276 -1.62 13.14 -14.05
C THR A 276 -1.30 14.62 -13.95
N ALA A 277 -0.04 14.96 -13.71
CA ALA A 277 0.43 16.34 -13.77
C ALA A 277 0.36 16.87 -15.21
N GLY A 278 0.02 18.15 -15.36
CA GLY A 278 0.02 18.82 -16.65
C GLY A 278 1.43 19.09 -17.17
N SER A 279 1.62 20.22 -17.85
CA SER A 279 2.91 20.61 -18.44
C SER A 279 3.95 21.13 -17.44
N SER A 280 3.61 21.19 -16.15
CA SER A 280 4.52 21.63 -15.08
C SER A 280 4.57 20.61 -13.96
N ALA A 281 5.71 20.53 -13.26
CA ALA A 281 5.82 19.73 -12.06
C ALA A 281 4.88 20.28 -10.97
N ILE A 282 4.27 19.38 -10.21
CA ILE A 282 3.36 19.70 -9.11
C ILE A 282 3.92 19.15 -7.80
N SER A 283 3.62 19.81 -6.69
CA SER A 283 4.07 19.38 -5.35
C SER A 283 2.98 18.66 -4.56
N GLY A 284 1.72 18.82 -4.99
CA GLY A 284 0.56 18.10 -4.49
C GLY A 284 -0.59 18.14 -5.48
N TRP A 285 -1.62 17.35 -5.19
CA TRP A 285 -2.84 17.31 -5.97
C TRP A 285 -4.06 17.08 -5.07
N THR A 286 -5.20 17.60 -5.51
CA THR A 286 -6.50 17.37 -4.90
C THR A 286 -7.51 17.04 -5.99
N VAL A 287 -8.12 15.87 -5.89
CA VAL A 287 -9.21 15.42 -6.74
C VAL A 287 -10.54 15.63 -6.03
N ARG A 288 -11.53 16.16 -6.75
CA ARG A 288 -12.89 16.35 -6.23
C ARG A 288 -13.92 15.79 -7.17
N TRP A 289 -14.96 15.20 -6.61
CA TRP A 289 -16.15 14.77 -7.34
C TRP A 289 -17.38 14.74 -6.45
N THR A 290 -18.54 14.61 -7.08
CA THR A 290 -19.81 14.38 -6.42
C THR A 290 -20.37 13.05 -6.90
N TRP A 291 -20.82 12.21 -5.96
CA TRP A 291 -21.50 10.98 -6.31
C TRP A 291 -22.82 11.27 -7.03
N PRO A 292 -23.03 10.71 -8.24
CA PRO A 292 -24.28 10.90 -8.98
C PRO A 292 -25.45 10.10 -8.38
N ASN A 293 -25.16 9.09 -7.56
CA ASN A 293 -26.15 8.21 -6.94
C ASN A 293 -25.83 8.00 -5.45
N GLY A 294 -26.45 6.97 -4.83
CA GLY A 294 -26.26 6.61 -3.42
C GLY A 294 -24.94 5.90 -3.12
N GLN A 295 -23.85 6.30 -3.76
CA GLN A 295 -22.53 5.73 -3.51
C GLN A 295 -21.90 6.34 -2.25
N SER A 296 -21.09 5.55 -1.55
CA SER A 296 -20.26 6.01 -0.43
C SER A 296 -18.91 5.33 -0.46
N ILE A 297 -17.93 5.90 0.23
CA ILE A 297 -16.59 5.31 0.39
C ILE A 297 -16.53 4.62 1.75
N THR A 298 -16.10 3.36 1.77
CA THR A 298 -15.92 2.58 3.00
C THR A 298 -14.47 2.55 3.45
N SER A 299 -13.51 2.51 2.53
CA SER A 299 -12.08 2.59 2.81
C SER A 299 -11.31 3.16 1.62
N SER A 300 -10.22 3.88 1.85
CA SER A 300 -9.35 4.42 0.79
C SER A 300 -7.88 4.18 1.07
N TRP A 301 -7.05 4.18 0.03
CA TRP A 301 -5.60 4.05 0.11
C TRP A 301 -4.91 5.02 -0.85
N ASN A 302 -3.64 5.34 -0.58
CA ASN A 302 -2.82 6.30 -1.35
C ASN A 302 -3.42 7.73 -1.49
N ALA A 303 -4.45 8.07 -0.72
CA ALA A 303 -5.03 9.41 -0.64
C ALA A 303 -5.67 9.64 0.73
N SER A 304 -5.68 10.90 1.18
CA SER A 304 -6.52 11.37 2.28
C SER A 304 -7.89 11.75 1.73
N VAL A 305 -8.91 10.97 2.04
CA VAL A 305 -10.28 11.16 1.53
C VAL A 305 -11.19 11.75 2.60
N SER A 306 -11.90 12.82 2.26
CA SER A 306 -12.99 13.38 3.07
C SER A 306 -14.30 13.38 2.29
N VAL A 307 -15.39 13.08 2.99
CA VAL A 307 -16.73 12.95 2.41
C VAL A 307 -17.69 13.87 3.18
N SER A 308 -18.45 14.68 2.45
CA SER A 308 -19.50 15.55 3.00
C SER A 308 -20.76 15.42 2.16
N GLY A 309 -21.73 14.65 2.64
CA GLY A 309 -22.88 14.24 1.82
C GLY A 309 -22.41 13.39 0.64
N SER A 310 -22.77 13.78 -0.58
CA SER A 310 -22.31 13.14 -1.81
C SER A 310 -20.99 13.70 -2.35
N ALA A 311 -20.47 14.80 -1.78
CA ALA A 311 -19.22 15.40 -2.22
C ALA A 311 -18.01 14.68 -1.61
N VAL A 312 -17.04 14.34 -2.46
CA VAL A 312 -15.78 13.71 -2.07
C VAL A 312 -14.61 14.59 -2.46
N THR A 313 -13.66 14.74 -1.53
CA THR A 313 -12.36 15.35 -1.78
C THR A 313 -11.27 14.34 -1.42
N ALA A 314 -10.38 14.05 -2.37
CA ALA A 314 -9.22 13.20 -2.18
C ALA A 314 -7.95 14.02 -2.40
N ALA A 315 -7.10 14.12 -1.38
CA ALA A 315 -5.79 14.77 -1.48
C ALA A 315 -4.67 13.73 -1.48
N ASN A 316 -3.53 14.06 -2.09
CA ASN A 316 -2.37 13.18 -2.13
C ASN A 316 -1.90 12.72 -0.74
N ALA A 317 -1.36 11.50 -0.67
CA ALA A 317 -0.52 11.09 0.44
C ALA A 317 0.86 11.78 0.34
N ALA A 318 1.67 11.72 1.41
CA ALA A 318 2.94 12.45 1.44
C ALA A 318 3.95 11.97 0.38
N TYR A 319 3.90 10.69 0.00
CA TYR A 319 4.86 10.10 -0.93
C TYR A 319 4.45 10.23 -2.39
N ASN A 320 3.20 10.59 -2.70
CA ASN A 320 2.69 10.61 -4.08
C ASN A 320 2.14 11.98 -4.51
N GLY A 321 2.40 13.05 -3.77
CA GLY A 321 2.01 14.42 -4.16
C GLY A 321 2.90 15.05 -5.22
N ARG A 322 4.21 14.80 -5.16
CA ARG A 322 5.18 15.36 -6.10
C ARG A 322 5.19 14.56 -7.39
N LEU A 323 4.82 15.20 -8.50
CA LEU A 323 4.88 14.61 -9.85
C LEU A 323 5.60 15.58 -10.78
N ASN A 324 6.55 15.09 -11.55
CA ASN A 324 7.11 15.88 -12.65
C ASN A 324 6.05 16.12 -13.74
N ALA A 325 6.29 17.07 -14.64
CA ALA A 325 5.39 17.33 -15.77
C ALA A 325 5.07 16.03 -16.54
N GLY A 326 3.78 15.76 -16.77
CA GLY A 326 3.29 14.55 -17.44
C GLY A 326 3.35 13.26 -16.62
N GLN A 327 3.93 13.25 -15.41
CA GLN A 327 3.93 12.06 -14.57
C GLN A 327 2.56 11.82 -13.95
N SER A 328 2.29 10.54 -13.64
CA SER A 328 1.04 10.11 -13.04
C SER A 328 1.27 9.40 -11.72
N THR A 329 0.24 9.42 -10.88
CA THR A 329 0.09 8.55 -9.71
C THR A 329 -1.34 8.07 -9.61
N SER A 330 -1.60 7.14 -8.70
CA SER A 330 -2.92 6.56 -8.52
C SER A 330 -3.27 6.42 -7.04
N PHE A 331 -4.54 6.64 -6.74
CA PHE A 331 -5.15 6.27 -5.48
C PHE A 331 -6.39 5.42 -5.70
N GLY A 332 -6.83 4.72 -4.66
CA GLY A 332 -8.01 3.89 -4.79
C GLY A 332 -8.85 3.88 -3.54
N PHE A 333 -10.04 3.31 -3.68
CA PHE A 333 -10.96 3.13 -2.59
C PHE A 333 -11.94 1.99 -2.86
N THR A 334 -12.44 1.42 -1.77
CA THR A 334 -13.62 0.58 -1.75
C THR A 334 -14.81 1.46 -1.45
N GLY A 335 -15.87 1.30 -2.23
CA GLY A 335 -17.13 2.00 -2.06
C GLY A 335 -18.30 1.03 -1.96
N SER A 336 -19.40 1.54 -1.43
CA SER A 336 -20.71 0.88 -1.47
C SER A 336 -21.64 1.64 -2.40
N TRP A 337 -22.65 0.96 -2.95
CA TRP A 337 -23.66 1.59 -3.81
C TRP A 337 -25.02 0.96 -3.55
N ASN A 338 -26.08 1.75 -3.74
CA ASN A 338 -27.46 1.28 -3.73
C ASN A 338 -28.16 1.76 -5.02
N GLY A 339 -28.75 0.83 -5.77
CA GLY A 339 -29.47 1.10 -7.02
C GLY A 339 -28.57 1.17 -8.25
N THR A 340 -27.83 2.26 -8.43
CA THR A 340 -26.99 2.46 -9.63
C THR A 340 -25.61 2.98 -9.24
N ASN A 341 -24.57 2.44 -9.89
CA ASN A 341 -23.18 2.83 -9.67
C ASN A 341 -22.58 3.56 -10.88
N THR A 342 -23.07 4.77 -11.13
CA THR A 342 -22.62 5.62 -12.24
C THR A 342 -21.24 6.21 -11.94
N VAL A 343 -20.35 6.19 -12.94
CA VAL A 343 -19.00 6.77 -12.84
C VAL A 343 -19.10 8.29 -12.64
N PRO A 344 -18.46 8.88 -11.62
CA PRO A 344 -18.51 10.32 -11.38
C PRO A 344 -17.59 11.08 -12.35
N THR A 345 -17.90 12.35 -12.57
CA THR A 345 -16.96 13.28 -13.22
C THR A 345 -15.98 13.82 -12.18
N LEU A 346 -14.69 13.68 -12.46
CA LEU A 346 -13.62 14.15 -11.58
C LEU A 346 -13.12 15.54 -11.99
N SER A 347 -12.68 16.32 -11.02
CA SER A 347 -11.88 17.53 -11.20
C SER A 347 -10.58 17.39 -10.42
N CYS A 348 -9.49 17.97 -10.94
CA CYS A 348 -8.17 17.94 -10.29
C CYS A 348 -7.62 19.36 -10.12
N THR A 349 -7.00 19.63 -8.98
CA THR A 349 -6.28 20.87 -8.70
C THR A 349 -4.90 20.54 -8.13
N ALA A 350 -3.86 21.08 -8.75
CA ALA A 350 -2.47 20.96 -8.37
C ALA A 350 -2.08 22.08 -7.40
N SER A 351 -1.06 21.81 -6.57
CA SER A 351 -0.41 22.77 -5.68
C SER A 351 1.10 22.71 -5.83
#